data_AF-A0A9Q4BSM3-F1
#
_entry.id   AF-A0A9Q4BSM3-F1
#
_cell.length_a   1.000
_cell.length_b   1.000
_cell.length_c   1.000
_cell.angle_alpha   90.00
_cell.angle_beta   90.00
_cell.angle_gamma   90.00
#
_symmetry.space_group_name_H-M   'P 1'
#
loop_
_entity.id
_entity.type
_entity.pdbx_description
1 polymer ?
#
loop_
_entity_poly.entity_id
_entity_poly.type
_entity_poly.pdbx_seq_one_letter_code
_entity_poly.pdbx_strand_id
1 'polypeptide(L)'
;MLKDKKKNRIIFIDLMRAFAVLMMVQGHTVDTLLADSYRTFDSPLFSFWFFMRGLTAPIFLFSSGTVFTYLFRMNKIPFSENPRAKKGLKRFLLLVGLAYFLRYPTPYIFDFYNVSASQWQTFFQVDVLHLIGFGILFLIGLLYLAEKFNLRDVLVFSTAAFVAFSLYPLFSKIDWIKFLPLPIAGYLYQGTGSLFPLIPWIGFIFAGAVLGSYLAHNSEVFTTKRFSLNLLYMAFLFIAISLIGNTLELAIYKQSNFWTTSPNLIFFRLGIVLLLNSGMSYLAIMVKKVPPIIFHIGRNTLPIYVVHLIILYGSAWTMGLWSIFAKSFSVWSTIGAAILMISLMISMVQGFQFVKVRIKKREVDSGSIQVQK
;
A
#
# COMPACT_ATOMS: atom_id res chain seq x y z
N MET A 1 32.51 5.40 16.75
CA MET A 1 31.47 6.39 17.12
C MET A 1 30.83 6.91 15.84
N LEU A 2 29.79 6.23 15.32
CA LEU A 2 29.09 6.67 14.11
C LEU A 2 28.25 7.90 14.47
N LYS A 3 28.67 9.08 14.01
CA LYS A 3 27.83 10.29 14.04
C LYS A 3 26.51 9.95 13.35
N ASP A 4 25.44 9.81 14.13
CA ASP A 4 24.07 9.72 13.64
C ASP A 4 23.79 11.00 12.83
N LYS A 5 24.01 10.95 11.50
CA LYS A 5 23.45 11.95 10.59
C LYS A 5 21.96 12.01 10.93
N LYS A 6 21.50 13.15 11.45
CA LYS A 6 20.08 13.42 11.76
C LYS A 6 19.27 12.86 10.59
N LYS A 7 18.43 11.85 10.87
CA LYS A 7 17.53 11.30 9.85
C LYS A 7 16.68 12.44 9.31
N ASN A 8 17.00 12.93 8.12
CA ASN A 8 16.19 13.94 7.45
C ASN A 8 14.86 13.27 7.09
N ARG A 9 13.90 13.47 7.98
CA ARG A 9 12.57 12.88 7.89
C ARG A 9 11.86 13.44 6.67
N ILE A 10 11.43 12.56 5.78
CA ILE A 10 10.75 12.95 4.54
C ILE A 10 9.27 13.19 4.85
N ILE A 11 8.93 14.44 5.15
CA ILE A 11 7.60 14.84 5.61
C ILE A 11 6.51 14.48 4.61
N PHE A 12 6.74 14.69 3.30
CA PHE A 12 5.71 14.43 2.29
C PHE A 12 5.30 12.96 2.21
N ILE A 13 6.22 12.02 2.49
CA ILE A 13 5.90 10.59 2.53
C ILE A 13 5.00 10.28 3.72
N ASP A 14 5.23 10.93 4.88
CA ASP A 14 4.33 10.78 6.03
C ASP A 14 2.94 11.35 5.74
N LEU A 15 2.86 12.51 5.06
CA LEU A 15 1.58 13.09 4.61
C LEU A 15 0.86 12.15 3.64
N MET A 16 1.57 11.62 2.64
CA MET A 16 1.03 10.69 1.65
C MET A 16 0.48 9.41 2.31
N ARG A 17 1.22 8.85 3.28
CA ARG A 17 0.78 7.66 4.03
C ARG A 17 -0.44 7.95 4.90
N ALA A 18 -0.49 9.10 5.57
CA ALA A 18 -1.64 9.49 6.36
C ALA A 18 -2.88 9.67 5.47
N PHE A 19 -2.74 10.37 4.35
CA PHE A 19 -3.79 10.49 3.34
C PHE A 19 -4.29 9.12 2.86
N ALA A 20 -3.38 8.23 2.48
CA ALA A 20 -3.72 6.90 2.00
C ALA A 20 -4.50 6.07 3.04
N VAL A 21 -4.13 6.16 4.32
CA VAL A 21 -4.84 5.45 5.41
C VAL A 21 -6.25 5.99 5.59
N LEU A 22 -6.42 7.31 5.60
CA LEU A 22 -7.76 7.90 5.72
C LEU A 22 -8.62 7.52 4.53
N MET A 23 -8.06 7.54 3.31
CA MET A 23 -8.73 7.10 2.09
C MET A 23 -9.09 5.61 2.11
N MET A 24 -8.24 4.75 2.67
CA MET A 24 -8.52 3.33 2.86
C MET A 24 -9.70 3.13 3.82
N VAL A 25 -9.66 3.73 5.00
CA VAL A 25 -10.68 3.53 6.04
C VAL A 25 -12.04 4.00 5.55
N GLN A 26 -12.13 5.22 4.99
CA GLN A 26 -13.38 5.68 4.40
C GLN A 26 -13.80 4.83 3.21
N GLY A 27 -12.84 4.39 2.38
CA GLY A 27 -13.13 3.63 1.16
C GLY A 27 -13.76 2.27 1.47
N HIS A 28 -13.23 1.54 2.45
CA HIS A 28 -13.85 0.29 2.90
C HIS A 28 -15.16 0.51 3.66
N THR A 29 -15.26 1.57 4.46
CA THR A 29 -16.50 1.85 5.22
C THR A 29 -17.66 2.21 4.29
N VAL A 30 -17.45 3.15 3.37
CA VAL A 30 -18.44 3.54 2.37
C VAL A 30 -18.79 2.35 1.48
N ASP A 31 -17.81 1.55 1.08
CA ASP A 31 -18.09 0.35 0.31
C ASP A 31 -18.89 -0.70 1.07
N THR A 32 -18.65 -0.87 2.35
CA THR A 32 -19.36 -1.86 3.16
C THR A 32 -20.82 -1.47 3.31
N LEU A 33 -21.09 -0.18 3.54
CA LEU A 33 -22.39 0.28 4.05
C LEU A 33 -23.28 0.94 2.99
N LEU A 34 -22.74 1.69 2.03
CA LEU A 34 -23.55 2.46 1.08
C LEU A 34 -24.43 1.55 0.22
N ALA A 35 -25.73 1.80 0.21
CA ALA A 35 -26.68 1.01 -0.58
C ALA A 35 -26.43 1.07 -2.08
N ASP A 36 -26.73 -0.03 -2.77
CA ASP A 36 -26.44 -0.18 -4.20
C ASP A 36 -27.23 0.80 -5.08
N SER A 37 -28.40 1.28 -4.61
CA SER A 37 -29.19 2.33 -5.28
C SER A 37 -28.46 3.66 -5.45
N TYR A 38 -27.42 3.94 -4.65
CA TYR A 38 -26.61 5.15 -4.75
C TYR A 38 -25.31 4.96 -5.55
N ARG A 39 -25.04 3.75 -6.06
CA ARG A 39 -23.79 3.37 -6.73
C ARG A 39 -23.87 3.52 -8.24
N THR A 40 -24.39 4.65 -8.71
CA THR A 40 -24.49 4.94 -10.15
C THR A 40 -23.29 5.75 -10.63
N PHE A 41 -22.77 5.39 -11.81
CA PHE A 41 -21.73 6.16 -12.50
C PHE A 41 -22.24 7.46 -13.12
N ASP A 42 -23.56 7.66 -13.19
CA ASP A 42 -24.17 8.93 -13.58
C ASP A 42 -23.95 10.00 -12.50
N SER A 43 -23.70 9.59 -11.25
CA SER A 43 -23.36 10.49 -10.15
C SER A 43 -21.88 10.87 -10.22
N PRO A 44 -21.53 12.15 -10.47
CA PRO A 44 -20.13 12.58 -10.49
C PRO A 44 -19.44 12.34 -9.14
N LEU A 45 -20.19 12.45 -8.04
CA LEU A 45 -19.68 12.23 -6.69
C LEU A 45 -19.29 10.77 -6.46
N PHE A 46 -20.17 9.83 -6.83
CA PHE A 46 -19.87 8.40 -6.69
C PHE A 46 -18.73 7.98 -7.62
N SER A 47 -18.75 8.43 -8.89
CA SER A 47 -17.68 8.17 -9.86
C SER A 47 -16.32 8.67 -9.38
N PHE A 48 -16.26 9.90 -8.84
CA PHE A 48 -15.04 10.45 -8.26
C PHE A 48 -14.58 9.67 -7.02
N TRP A 49 -15.50 9.32 -6.12
CA TRP A 49 -15.18 8.50 -4.94
C TRP A 49 -14.65 7.11 -5.34
N PHE A 50 -15.31 6.44 -6.29
CA PHE A 50 -14.93 5.11 -6.77
C PHE A 50 -13.54 5.14 -7.40
N PHE A 51 -13.27 6.16 -8.22
CA PHE A 51 -11.95 6.41 -8.80
C PHE A 51 -10.88 6.60 -7.71
N MET A 52 -11.12 7.51 -6.75
CA MET A 52 -10.19 7.80 -5.66
C MET A 52 -9.95 6.58 -4.77
N ARG A 53 -10.98 5.77 -4.50
CA ARG A 53 -10.85 4.51 -3.79
C ARG A 53 -9.92 3.55 -4.53
N GLY A 54 -10.06 3.44 -5.85
CA GLY A 54 -9.18 2.62 -6.71
C GLY A 54 -7.71 3.02 -6.69
N LEU A 55 -7.38 4.26 -6.30
CA LEU A 55 -5.99 4.75 -6.18
C LEU A 55 -5.35 4.45 -4.82
N THR A 56 -6.12 4.04 -3.83
CA THR A 56 -5.62 3.83 -2.46
C THR A 56 -4.51 2.77 -2.42
N ALA A 57 -4.72 1.62 -3.07
CA ALA A 57 -3.71 0.56 -3.11
C ALA A 57 -2.44 0.97 -3.88
N PRO A 58 -2.50 1.54 -5.11
CA PRO A 58 -1.33 2.10 -5.79
C PRO A 58 -0.49 3.05 -4.92
N ILE A 59 -1.13 3.92 -4.14
CA ILE A 59 -0.44 4.85 -3.25
C ILE A 59 0.33 4.09 -2.15
N PHE A 60 -0.27 3.08 -1.53
CA PHE A 60 0.39 2.26 -0.51
C PHE A 60 1.55 1.45 -1.06
N LEU A 61 1.38 0.85 -2.23
CA LEU A 61 2.39 0.05 -2.91
C LEU A 61 3.59 0.93 -3.27
N PHE A 62 3.34 2.05 -3.93
CA PHE A 62 4.37 3.03 -4.27
C PHE A 62 5.09 3.56 -3.02
N SER A 63 4.35 3.96 -1.99
CA SER A 63 4.93 4.46 -0.73
C SER A 63 5.78 3.40 -0.01
N SER A 64 5.36 2.13 -0.06
CA SER A 64 6.10 1.02 0.55
C SER A 64 7.44 0.80 -0.14
N GLY A 65 7.45 0.81 -1.48
CA GLY A 65 8.68 0.72 -2.27
C GLY A 65 9.63 1.90 -2.04
N THR A 66 9.09 3.12 -2.03
CA THR A 66 9.86 4.35 -1.77
C THR A 66 10.53 4.30 -0.39
N VAL A 67 9.76 4.02 0.67
CA VAL A 67 10.27 4.01 2.05
C VAL A 67 11.30 2.91 2.25
N PHE A 68 11.01 1.69 1.78
CA PHE A 68 11.93 0.56 1.97
C PHE A 68 13.27 0.84 1.30
N THR A 69 13.25 1.22 0.02
CA THR A 69 14.46 1.46 -0.78
C THR A 69 15.24 2.67 -0.29
N TYR A 70 14.55 3.77 0.07
CA TYR A 70 15.19 4.93 0.69
C TYR A 70 15.96 4.53 1.94
N LEU A 71 15.31 3.82 2.88
CA LEU A 71 15.95 3.40 4.13
C LEU A 71 17.05 2.37 3.92
N PHE A 72 16.98 1.57 2.85
CA PHE A 72 18.01 0.60 2.50
C PHE A 72 19.28 1.29 2.00
N ARG A 73 19.15 2.26 1.08
CA ARG A 73 20.28 2.96 0.45
C ARG A 73 20.77 4.19 1.19
N MET A 74 20.02 4.68 2.18
CA MET A 74 20.41 5.86 2.97
C MET A 74 21.77 5.71 3.66
N ASN A 75 22.10 4.48 4.09
CA ASN A 75 23.42 4.15 4.64
C ASN A 75 24.21 3.42 3.56
N LYS A 76 25.40 3.93 3.21
CA LYS A 76 26.30 3.33 2.22
C LYS A 76 27.03 2.12 2.81
N ILE A 77 26.28 1.04 3.06
CA ILE A 77 26.79 -0.22 3.59
C ILE A 77 26.47 -1.37 2.62
N PRO A 78 27.33 -2.40 2.53
CA PRO A 78 27.08 -3.57 1.69
C PRO A 78 25.78 -4.29 2.05
N PHE A 79 25.19 -5.01 1.10
CA PHE A 79 23.94 -5.75 1.28
C PHE A 79 24.02 -6.74 2.46
N SER A 80 25.13 -7.48 2.57
CA SER A 80 25.36 -8.51 3.59
C SER A 80 25.31 -7.95 5.02
N GLU A 81 25.76 -6.71 5.20
CA GLU A 81 25.79 -6.02 6.48
C GLU A 81 24.54 -5.16 6.73
N ASN A 82 23.70 -4.97 5.71
CA ASN A 82 22.57 -4.07 5.80
C ASN A 82 21.45 -4.65 6.66
N PRO A 83 21.17 -4.09 7.86
CA PRO A 83 20.13 -4.63 8.75
C PRO A 83 18.73 -4.51 8.14
N ARG A 84 18.56 -3.71 7.06
CA ARG A 84 17.31 -3.57 6.33
C ARG A 84 16.93 -4.82 5.56
N ALA A 85 17.88 -5.64 5.12
CA ALA A 85 17.58 -6.94 4.51
C ALA A 85 16.84 -7.85 5.51
N LYS A 86 17.42 -8.07 6.70
CA LYS A 86 16.80 -8.89 7.76
C LYS A 86 15.50 -8.28 8.28
N LYS A 87 15.44 -6.96 8.48
CA LYS A 87 14.19 -6.27 8.88
C LYS A 87 13.11 -6.38 7.80
N GLY A 88 13.48 -6.32 6.53
CA GLY A 88 12.59 -6.52 5.39
C GLY A 88 12.04 -7.95 5.34
N LEU A 89 12.88 -8.97 5.51
CA LEU A 89 12.44 -10.36 5.56
C LEU A 89 11.46 -10.62 6.72
N LYS A 90 11.78 -10.10 7.92
CA LYS A 90 10.85 -10.16 9.07
C LYS A 90 9.52 -9.46 8.76
N ARG A 91 9.57 -8.33 8.04
CA ARG A 91 8.37 -7.59 7.64
C ARG A 91 7.56 -8.35 6.60
N PHE A 92 8.19 -9.01 5.63
CA PHE A 92 7.54 -9.91 4.67
C PHE A 92 6.74 -10.98 5.41
N LEU A 93 7.39 -11.74 6.30
CA LEU A 93 6.75 -12.81 7.06
C LEU A 93 5.57 -12.29 7.91
N LEU A 94 5.75 -11.14 8.59
CA LEU A 94 4.68 -10.52 9.37
C LEU A 94 3.48 -10.14 8.50
N LEU A 95 3.71 -9.50 7.34
CA LEU A 95 2.62 -9.02 6.49
C LEU A 95 1.85 -10.18 5.86
N VAL A 96 2.56 -11.18 5.31
CA VAL A 96 1.92 -12.37 4.74
C VAL A 96 1.19 -13.17 5.80
N GLY A 97 1.79 -13.34 6.99
CA GLY A 97 1.14 -14.02 8.11
C GLY A 97 -0.14 -13.32 8.56
N LEU A 98 -0.12 -11.99 8.71
CA LEU A 98 -1.32 -11.21 9.04
C LEU A 98 -2.39 -11.28 7.95
N ALA A 99 -1.97 -11.32 6.69
CA ALA A 99 -2.89 -11.39 5.56
C ALA A 99 -3.69 -12.69 5.54
N TYR A 100 -3.02 -13.84 5.73
CA TYR A 100 -3.68 -15.13 5.90
C TYR A 100 -4.50 -15.20 7.19
N PHE A 101 -4.01 -14.61 8.28
CA PHE A 101 -4.73 -14.58 9.55
C PHE A 101 -6.06 -13.81 9.46
N LEU A 102 -6.09 -12.70 8.72
CA LEU A 102 -7.32 -11.93 8.50
C LEU A 102 -8.42 -12.71 7.76
N ARG A 103 -8.06 -13.75 7.01
CA ARG A 103 -8.97 -14.56 6.19
C ARG A 103 -8.98 -16.02 6.60
N TYR A 104 -8.55 -16.29 7.83
CA TYR A 104 -8.43 -17.63 8.35
C TYR A 104 -9.78 -18.37 8.19
N PRO A 105 -9.80 -19.63 7.70
CA PRO A 105 -11.01 -20.20 7.13
C PRO A 105 -11.98 -20.78 8.17
N THR A 106 -11.54 -20.95 9.42
CA THR A 106 -12.27 -21.67 10.48
C THR A 106 -11.99 -21.03 11.84
N PRO A 107 -12.92 -21.04 12.82
CA PRO A 107 -12.62 -20.59 14.18
C PRO A 107 -11.64 -21.51 14.92
N TYR A 108 -11.43 -22.75 14.45
CA TYR A 108 -10.55 -23.72 15.09
C TYR A 108 -9.10 -23.59 14.59
N ILE A 109 -8.14 -23.64 15.52
CA ILE A 109 -6.72 -23.39 15.20
C ILE A 109 -6.10 -24.55 14.40
N PHE A 110 -6.52 -25.79 14.64
CA PHE A 110 -5.90 -26.97 14.01
C PHE A 110 -6.92 -27.96 13.42
N ASP A 111 -8.20 -27.59 13.37
CA ASP A 111 -9.25 -28.42 12.75
C ASP A 111 -9.78 -27.77 11.48
N PHE A 112 -9.47 -28.41 10.34
CA PHE A 112 -9.88 -27.98 9.01
C PHE A 112 -10.86 -28.96 8.36
N TYR A 113 -11.36 -29.97 9.08
CA TYR A 113 -12.19 -31.05 8.53
C TYR A 113 -13.46 -30.51 7.85
N ASN A 114 -14.09 -29.51 8.46
CA ASN A 114 -15.33 -28.90 7.97
C ASN A 114 -15.10 -27.66 7.09
N VAL A 115 -13.87 -27.40 6.63
CA VAL A 115 -13.58 -26.23 5.80
C VAL A 115 -14.02 -26.49 4.36
N SER A 116 -14.99 -25.71 3.90
CA SER A 116 -15.53 -25.80 2.55
C SER A 116 -14.55 -25.28 1.49
N ALA A 117 -14.79 -25.64 0.22
CA ALA A 117 -14.01 -25.12 -0.89
C ALA A 117 -14.06 -23.58 -1.00
N SER A 118 -15.20 -22.95 -0.68
CA SER A 118 -15.33 -21.49 -0.71
C SER A 118 -14.58 -20.80 0.44
N GLN A 119 -14.49 -21.44 1.60
CA GLN A 119 -13.64 -20.96 2.70
C GLN A 119 -12.16 -21.05 2.33
N TRP A 120 -11.73 -22.14 1.68
CA TRP A 120 -10.36 -22.26 1.16
C TRP A 120 -10.06 -21.20 0.09
N GLN A 121 -10.99 -20.96 -0.83
CA GLN A 121 -10.88 -19.89 -1.82
C GLN A 121 -10.72 -18.52 -1.18
N THR A 122 -11.50 -18.23 -0.13
CA THR A 122 -11.38 -16.98 0.64
C THR A 122 -10.04 -16.87 1.37
N PHE A 123 -9.57 -17.97 1.98
CA PHE A 123 -8.29 -18.01 2.70
C PHE A 123 -7.09 -17.77 1.79
N PHE A 124 -7.08 -18.37 0.58
CA PHE A 124 -5.98 -18.22 -0.38
C PHE A 124 -6.11 -16.99 -1.29
N GLN A 125 -7.15 -16.18 -1.11
CA GLN A 125 -7.34 -14.95 -1.88
C GLN A 125 -6.27 -13.92 -1.50
N VAL A 126 -5.51 -13.46 -2.50
CA VAL A 126 -4.38 -12.55 -2.31
C VAL A 126 -4.87 -11.11 -2.19
N ASP A 127 -4.47 -10.47 -1.10
CA ASP A 127 -4.80 -9.09 -0.74
C ASP A 127 -3.58 -8.15 -0.81
N VAL A 128 -3.77 -6.89 -0.41
CA VAL A 128 -2.70 -5.89 -0.47
C VAL A 128 -1.56 -6.18 0.53
N LEU A 129 -1.81 -6.85 1.66
CA LEU A 129 -0.76 -7.19 2.63
C LEU A 129 0.16 -8.26 2.07
N HIS A 130 -0.39 -9.31 1.43
CA HIS A 130 0.39 -10.30 0.71
C HIS A 130 1.29 -9.62 -0.32
N LEU A 131 0.71 -8.76 -1.16
CA LEU A 131 1.42 -8.07 -2.22
C LEU A 131 2.54 -7.16 -1.69
N ILE A 132 2.31 -6.37 -0.64
CA ILE A 132 3.35 -5.55 -0.02
C ILE A 132 4.45 -6.45 0.57
N GLY A 133 4.07 -7.55 1.21
CA GLY A 133 5.01 -8.53 1.74
C GLY A 133 5.93 -9.06 0.64
N PHE A 134 5.36 -9.69 -0.38
CA PHE A 134 6.14 -10.23 -1.50
C PHE A 134 6.91 -9.14 -2.24
N GLY A 135 6.33 -7.95 -2.42
CA GLY A 135 7.04 -6.81 -2.99
C GLY A 135 8.31 -6.44 -2.23
N ILE A 136 8.29 -6.46 -0.89
CA ILE A 136 9.50 -6.26 -0.07
C ILE A 136 10.51 -7.38 -0.32
N LEU A 137 10.07 -8.64 -0.39
CA LEU A 137 10.94 -9.77 -0.70
C LEU A 137 11.62 -9.62 -2.07
N PHE A 138 10.86 -9.25 -3.11
CA PHE A 138 11.39 -8.98 -4.44
C PHE A 138 12.35 -7.78 -4.44
N LEU A 139 12.05 -6.70 -3.70
CA LEU A 139 12.97 -5.57 -3.57
C LEU A 139 14.30 -5.99 -2.94
N ILE A 140 14.29 -6.85 -1.92
CA ILE A 140 15.52 -7.40 -1.33
C ILE A 140 16.32 -8.17 -2.39
N GLY A 141 15.67 -9.04 -3.16
CA GLY A 141 16.31 -9.77 -4.25
C GLY A 141 16.90 -8.86 -5.32
N LEU A 142 16.14 -7.85 -5.77
CA LEU A 142 16.60 -6.88 -6.77
C LEU A 142 17.76 -6.02 -6.26
N LEU A 143 17.76 -5.62 -4.99
CA LEU A 143 18.87 -4.89 -4.38
C LEU A 143 20.15 -5.73 -4.30
N TYR A 144 20.00 -7.03 -3.97
CA TYR A 144 21.12 -7.97 -3.99
C TYR A 144 21.67 -8.13 -5.41
N LEU A 145 20.81 -8.31 -6.41
CA LEU A 145 21.22 -8.41 -7.82
C LEU A 145 21.90 -7.12 -8.30
N ALA A 146 21.36 -5.95 -7.93
CA ALA A 146 21.94 -4.66 -8.28
C ALA A 146 23.37 -4.51 -7.73
N GLU A 147 23.61 -4.92 -6.48
CA GLU A 147 24.94 -4.89 -5.88
C GLU A 147 25.88 -5.94 -6.50
N LYS A 148 25.42 -7.19 -6.63
CA LYS A 148 26.22 -8.31 -7.16
C LYS A 148 26.73 -8.05 -8.58
N PHE A 149 25.90 -7.45 -9.43
CA PHE A 149 26.22 -7.18 -10.82
C PHE A 149 26.61 -5.70 -11.09
N ASN A 150 26.81 -4.90 -10.03
CA ASN A 150 27.15 -3.48 -10.12
C ASN A 150 26.20 -2.67 -11.02
N LEU A 151 24.90 -2.97 -10.97
CA LEU A 151 23.86 -2.30 -11.74
C LEU A 151 23.34 -1.07 -10.99
N ARG A 152 22.94 -0.04 -11.73
CA ARG A 152 22.29 1.13 -11.15
C ARG A 152 20.88 0.77 -10.68
N ASP A 153 20.57 1.02 -9.41
CA ASP A 153 19.24 0.82 -8.82
C ASP A 153 18.09 1.33 -9.69
N VAL A 154 18.25 2.55 -10.24
CA VAL A 154 17.23 3.19 -11.09
C VAL A 154 16.92 2.34 -12.31
N LEU A 155 17.94 1.75 -12.96
CA LEU A 155 17.73 0.85 -14.10
C LEU A 155 17.02 -0.43 -13.65
N VAL A 156 17.51 -1.07 -12.60
CA VAL A 156 16.95 -2.34 -12.09
C VAL A 156 15.46 -2.18 -11.75
N PHE A 157 15.10 -1.16 -10.97
CA PHE A 157 13.72 -0.95 -10.56
C PHE A 157 12.83 -0.43 -11.69
N SER A 158 13.35 0.39 -12.60
CA SER A 158 12.55 0.86 -13.75
C SER A 158 12.27 -0.28 -14.72
N THR A 159 13.25 -1.14 -15.00
CA THR A 159 13.05 -2.34 -15.81
C THR A 159 12.08 -3.31 -15.15
N ALA A 160 12.21 -3.56 -13.84
CA ALA A 160 11.29 -4.42 -13.11
C ALA A 160 9.85 -3.88 -13.13
N ALA A 161 9.66 -2.56 -12.93
CA ALA A 161 8.35 -1.91 -13.01
C ALA A 161 7.75 -2.03 -14.41
N PHE A 162 8.56 -1.75 -15.45
CA PHE A 162 8.14 -1.86 -16.84
C PHE A 162 7.70 -3.29 -17.18
N VAL A 163 8.52 -4.29 -16.85
CA VAL A 163 8.19 -5.71 -17.06
C VAL A 163 6.89 -6.08 -16.36
N ALA A 164 6.71 -5.67 -15.09
CA ALA A 164 5.48 -5.96 -14.35
C ALA A 164 4.23 -5.32 -14.99
N PHE A 165 4.34 -4.11 -15.52
CA PHE A 165 3.20 -3.46 -16.18
C PHE A 165 2.90 -4.04 -17.56
N SER A 166 3.94 -4.33 -18.35
CA SER A 166 3.80 -4.88 -19.70
C SER A 166 3.27 -6.32 -19.70
N LEU A 167 3.57 -7.11 -18.67
CA LEU A 167 3.07 -8.48 -18.55
C LEU A 167 1.61 -8.57 -18.10
N TYR A 168 0.97 -7.45 -17.74
CA TYR A 168 -0.42 -7.46 -17.24
C TYR A 168 -1.41 -8.18 -18.15
N PRO A 169 -1.49 -7.86 -19.46
CA PRO A 169 -2.50 -8.46 -20.33
C PRO A 169 -2.27 -9.96 -20.53
N LEU A 170 -1.02 -10.42 -20.45
CA LEU A 170 -0.68 -11.83 -20.55
C LEU A 170 -1.13 -12.58 -19.30
N PHE A 171 -0.77 -12.08 -18.12
CA PHE A 171 -1.10 -12.72 -16.84
C PHE A 171 -2.60 -12.73 -16.59
N SER A 172 -3.33 -11.69 -17.00
CA SER A 172 -4.78 -11.62 -16.81
C SER A 172 -5.58 -12.56 -17.73
N LYS A 173 -5.01 -12.95 -18.88
CA LYS A 173 -5.68 -13.83 -19.86
C LYS A 173 -5.50 -15.33 -19.55
N ILE A 174 -4.42 -15.69 -18.87
CA ILE A 174 -4.13 -17.08 -18.53
C ILE A 174 -4.98 -17.48 -17.32
N ASP A 175 -5.69 -18.60 -17.46
CA ASP A 175 -6.49 -19.19 -16.37
C ASP A 175 -5.59 -20.06 -15.48
N TRP A 176 -4.80 -19.41 -14.62
CA TRP A 176 -3.70 -20.05 -13.89
C TRP A 176 -4.15 -21.20 -12.97
N ILE A 177 -5.40 -21.21 -12.50
CA ILE A 177 -5.91 -22.30 -11.63
C ILE A 177 -5.96 -23.65 -12.36
N LYS A 178 -5.97 -23.66 -13.70
CA LYS A 178 -5.89 -24.90 -14.49
C LYS A 178 -4.50 -25.53 -14.48
N PHE A 179 -3.47 -24.74 -14.18
CA PHE A 179 -2.07 -25.15 -14.25
C PHE A 179 -1.38 -25.22 -12.88
N LEU A 180 -1.88 -24.47 -11.90
CA LEU A 180 -1.27 -24.31 -10.59
C LEU A 180 -2.31 -24.44 -9.48
N PRO A 181 -1.92 -24.97 -8.30
CA PRO A 181 -2.84 -25.09 -7.18
C PRO A 181 -3.24 -23.70 -6.67
N LEU A 182 -4.43 -23.63 -6.07
CA LEU A 182 -5.05 -22.40 -5.55
C LEU A 182 -4.11 -21.48 -4.74
N PRO A 183 -3.25 -21.98 -3.83
CA PRO A 183 -2.34 -21.12 -3.06
C PRO A 183 -1.31 -20.37 -3.91
N ILE A 184 -1.02 -20.84 -5.12
CA ILE A 184 -0.08 -20.23 -6.05
C ILE A 184 -0.83 -19.44 -7.12
N ALA A 185 -1.88 -20.03 -7.71
CA ALA A 185 -2.65 -19.41 -8.77
C ALA A 185 -3.21 -18.03 -8.36
N GLY A 186 -3.61 -17.88 -7.09
CA GLY A 186 -4.12 -16.61 -6.59
C GLY A 186 -3.13 -15.44 -6.63
N TYR A 187 -1.82 -15.70 -6.73
CA TYR A 187 -0.81 -14.65 -6.88
C TYR A 187 -0.64 -14.18 -8.33
N LEU A 188 -1.21 -14.88 -9.30
CA LEU A 188 -0.92 -14.64 -10.73
C LEU A 188 -2.05 -13.94 -11.46
N TYR A 189 -3.29 -14.08 -11.01
CA TYR A 189 -4.47 -13.46 -11.63
C TYR A 189 -5.66 -13.34 -10.68
N GLN A 190 -6.72 -12.68 -11.14
CA GLN A 190 -7.93 -12.40 -10.36
C GLN A 190 -8.97 -13.52 -10.38
N GLY A 191 -8.84 -14.55 -11.23
CA GLY A 191 -9.87 -15.58 -11.41
C GLY A 191 -10.11 -16.46 -10.17
N THR A 192 -9.18 -16.49 -9.21
CA THR A 192 -9.38 -17.14 -7.91
C THR A 192 -10.18 -16.28 -6.92
N GLY A 193 -10.54 -15.06 -7.30
CA GLY A 193 -11.08 -14.02 -6.43
C GLY A 193 -10.02 -13.05 -5.91
N SER A 194 -8.72 -13.30 -6.14
CA SER A 194 -7.64 -12.44 -5.65
C SER A 194 -7.79 -10.98 -6.08
N LEU A 195 -7.70 -10.06 -5.11
CA LEU A 195 -7.84 -8.62 -5.38
C LEU A 195 -6.53 -8.02 -5.91
N PHE A 196 -5.40 -8.53 -5.42
CA PHE A 196 -4.07 -7.99 -5.68
C PHE A 196 -3.08 -9.07 -6.10
N PRO A 197 -3.25 -9.71 -7.28
CA PRO A 197 -2.20 -10.56 -7.84
C PRO A 197 -0.89 -9.77 -8.01
N LEU A 198 0.24 -10.44 -8.11
CA LEU A 198 1.56 -9.80 -8.24
C LEU A 198 1.61 -8.89 -9.46
N ILE A 199 1.16 -9.37 -10.61
CA ILE A 199 1.13 -8.62 -11.86
C ILE A 199 -0.27 -8.01 -12.04
N PRO A 200 -0.40 -6.68 -12.26
CA PRO A 200 0.67 -5.68 -12.46
C PRO A 200 1.14 -5.00 -11.17
N TRP A 201 0.45 -5.25 -10.06
CA TRP A 201 0.46 -4.36 -8.91
C TRP A 201 1.83 -4.19 -8.25
N ILE A 202 2.70 -5.20 -8.31
CA ILE A 202 4.08 -5.13 -7.81
C ILE A 202 4.90 -4.04 -8.53
N GLY A 203 4.54 -3.70 -9.78
CA GLY A 203 5.21 -2.64 -10.51
C GLY A 203 5.08 -1.27 -9.83
N PHE A 204 4.02 -1.02 -9.06
CA PHE A 204 3.92 0.22 -8.25
C PHE A 204 4.96 0.24 -7.13
N ILE A 205 5.27 -0.91 -6.53
CA ILE A 205 6.33 -1.03 -5.51
C ILE A 205 7.69 -0.74 -6.16
N PHE A 206 7.96 -1.28 -7.35
CA PHE A 206 9.20 -1.03 -8.08
C PHE A 206 9.32 0.43 -8.54
N ALA A 207 8.24 1.04 -9.04
CA ALA A 207 8.21 2.47 -9.37
C ALA A 207 8.48 3.34 -8.13
N GLY A 208 7.94 2.97 -6.96
CA GLY A 208 8.27 3.60 -5.69
C GLY A 208 9.75 3.43 -5.32
N ALA A 209 10.32 2.25 -5.56
CA ALA A 209 11.74 1.98 -5.29
C ALA A 209 12.68 2.87 -6.12
N VAL A 210 12.32 3.21 -7.37
CA VAL A 210 13.04 4.22 -8.17
C VAL A 210 13.11 5.54 -7.41
N LEU A 211 11.97 6.06 -6.94
CA LEU A 211 11.93 7.29 -6.16
C LEU A 211 12.71 7.16 -4.84
N GLY A 212 12.58 6.03 -4.15
CA GLY A 212 13.29 5.75 -2.90
C GLY A 212 14.80 5.78 -3.06
N SER A 213 15.34 5.16 -4.11
CA SER A 213 16.77 5.18 -4.42
C SER A 213 17.23 6.59 -4.82
N TYR A 214 16.45 7.32 -5.62
CA TYR A 214 16.74 8.71 -5.98
C TYR A 214 16.85 9.62 -4.74
N LEU A 215 15.91 9.51 -3.80
CA LEU A 215 15.90 10.29 -2.55
C LEU A 215 17.05 9.94 -1.62
N ALA A 216 17.52 8.68 -1.63
CA ALA A 216 18.65 8.26 -0.80
C ALA A 216 19.97 8.86 -1.29
N HIS A 217 20.15 8.97 -2.61
CA HIS A 217 21.35 9.53 -3.22
C HIS A 217 21.35 11.06 -3.26
N ASN A 218 20.18 11.69 -3.27
CA ASN A 218 20.02 13.14 -3.34
C ASN A 218 19.40 13.66 -2.04
N SER A 219 20.22 13.74 -0.99
CA SER A 219 19.75 14.23 0.31
C SER A 219 19.17 15.64 0.18
N GLU A 220 18.05 15.88 0.86
CA GLU A 220 17.37 17.19 0.91
C GLU A 220 16.72 17.65 -0.40
N VAL A 221 16.82 16.91 -1.51
CA VAL A 221 16.16 17.29 -2.78
C VAL A 221 14.65 17.50 -2.61
N PHE A 222 14.04 16.75 -1.69
CA PHE A 222 12.62 16.80 -1.35
C PHE A 222 12.17 18.09 -0.64
N THR A 223 13.09 18.97 -0.24
CA THR A 223 12.75 20.30 0.31
C THR A 223 12.66 21.37 -0.78
N THR A 224 12.98 21.03 -2.03
CA THR A 224 13.03 21.97 -3.15
C THR A 224 11.73 21.96 -3.96
N LYS A 225 11.30 23.14 -4.42
CA LYS A 225 10.17 23.24 -5.37
C LYS A 225 10.45 22.49 -6.68
N ARG A 226 11.72 22.47 -7.12
CA ARG A 226 12.16 21.76 -8.33
C ARG A 226 11.84 20.27 -8.25
N PHE A 227 12.01 19.64 -7.09
CA PHE A 227 11.62 18.24 -6.92
C PHE A 227 10.11 18.03 -7.10
N SER A 228 9.27 18.86 -6.50
CA SER A 228 7.81 18.78 -6.68
C SER A 228 7.41 19.01 -8.14
N LEU A 229 8.04 19.95 -8.84
CA LEU A 229 7.82 20.19 -10.27
C LEU A 229 8.28 19.00 -11.13
N ASN A 230 9.42 18.38 -10.82
CA ASN A 230 9.88 17.18 -11.53
C ASN A 230 8.88 16.02 -11.38
N LEU A 231 8.35 15.81 -10.16
CA LEU A 231 7.27 14.82 -9.96
C LEU A 231 6.01 15.16 -10.75
N LEU A 232 5.67 16.46 -10.87
CA LEU A 232 4.54 16.94 -11.65
C LEU A 232 4.72 16.66 -13.15
N TYR A 233 5.91 16.96 -13.70
CA TYR A 233 6.23 16.67 -15.10
C TYR A 233 6.17 15.17 -15.37
N MET A 234 6.73 14.34 -14.49
CA MET A 234 6.64 12.88 -14.62
C MET A 234 5.19 12.39 -14.53
N ALA A 235 4.36 12.99 -13.66
CA ALA A 235 2.95 12.67 -13.56
C ALA A 235 2.22 12.92 -14.88
N PHE A 236 2.38 14.10 -15.46
CA PHE A 236 1.78 14.45 -16.74
C PHE A 236 2.32 13.59 -17.88
N LEU A 237 3.61 13.25 -17.88
CA LEU A 237 4.20 12.35 -18.87
C LEU A 237 3.52 10.96 -18.84
N PHE A 238 3.37 10.35 -17.66
CA PHE A 238 2.72 9.03 -17.56
C PHE A 238 1.22 9.08 -17.91
N ILE A 239 0.53 10.16 -17.56
CA ILE A 239 -0.87 10.37 -17.97
C ILE A 239 -0.94 10.51 -19.50
N ALA A 240 -0.07 11.30 -20.11
CA ALA A 240 -0.02 11.47 -21.56
C ALA A 240 0.28 10.14 -22.28
N ILE A 241 1.28 9.38 -21.82
CA ILE A 241 1.60 8.04 -22.34
C ILE A 241 0.37 7.13 -22.27
N SER A 242 -0.35 7.13 -21.14
CA SER A 242 -1.58 6.35 -20.98
C SER A 242 -2.67 6.77 -21.97
N LEU A 243 -2.90 8.07 -22.15
CA LEU A 243 -3.98 8.56 -23.02
C LEU A 243 -3.65 8.30 -24.49
N ILE A 244 -2.42 8.55 -24.91
CA ILE A 244 -1.92 8.23 -26.25
C ILE A 244 -1.96 6.71 -26.49
N GLY A 245 -1.55 5.92 -25.50
CA GLY A 245 -1.62 4.46 -25.59
C GLY A 245 -3.05 3.96 -25.75
N ASN A 246 -4.03 4.58 -25.06
CA ASN A 246 -5.43 4.24 -25.21
C ASN A 246 -6.01 4.64 -26.58
N THR A 247 -5.63 5.81 -27.12
CA THR A 247 -6.07 6.20 -28.47
C THR A 247 -5.49 5.27 -29.54
N LEU A 248 -4.25 4.82 -29.38
CA LEU A 248 -3.65 3.80 -30.24
C LEU A 248 -4.35 2.44 -30.10
N GLU A 249 -4.67 2.00 -28.88
CA GLU A 249 -5.42 0.76 -28.61
C GLU A 249 -6.78 0.80 -29.33
N LEU A 250 -7.51 1.92 -29.22
CA LEU A 250 -8.77 2.15 -29.92
C LEU A 250 -8.60 2.18 -31.46
N ALA A 251 -7.54 2.80 -31.96
CA ALA A 251 -7.28 2.86 -33.39
C ALA A 251 -7.02 1.46 -33.99
N ILE A 252 -6.25 0.62 -33.29
CA ILE A 252 -5.82 -0.70 -33.74
C ILE A 252 -6.91 -1.75 -33.52
N TYR A 253 -7.46 -1.84 -32.30
CA TYR A 253 -8.35 -2.93 -31.90
C TYR A 253 -9.84 -2.57 -31.99
N LYS A 254 -10.20 -1.30 -32.26
CA LYS A 254 -11.58 -0.77 -32.29
C LYS A 254 -12.38 -0.95 -30.99
N GLN A 255 -11.73 -1.41 -29.93
CA GLN A 255 -12.28 -1.58 -28.59
C GLN A 255 -11.25 -1.11 -27.57
N SER A 256 -11.70 -0.59 -26.43
CA SER A 256 -10.82 -0.18 -25.34
C SER A 256 -11.10 -1.05 -24.12
N ASN A 257 -10.06 -1.70 -23.61
CA ASN A 257 -10.07 -2.37 -22.31
C ASN A 257 -9.47 -1.51 -21.21
N PHE A 258 -9.54 -0.17 -21.36
CA PHE A 258 -8.86 0.78 -20.47
C PHE A 258 -9.17 0.49 -19.00
N TRP A 259 -10.44 0.43 -18.62
CA TRP A 259 -10.85 0.30 -17.23
C TRP A 259 -10.72 -1.12 -16.63
N THR A 260 -10.27 -2.11 -17.42
CA THR A 260 -10.20 -3.52 -17.02
C THR A 260 -8.76 -4.03 -16.99
N THR A 261 -8.23 -4.48 -18.14
CA THR A 261 -6.96 -5.21 -18.26
C THR A 261 -5.92 -4.48 -19.11
N SER A 262 -6.10 -3.18 -19.36
CA SER A 262 -5.16 -2.41 -20.18
C SER A 262 -3.94 -1.94 -19.35
N PRO A 263 -2.71 -2.05 -19.88
CA PRO A 263 -1.53 -1.41 -19.30
C PRO A 263 -1.68 0.11 -19.21
N ASN A 264 -2.49 0.71 -20.09
CA ASN A 264 -2.74 2.16 -20.11
C ASN A 264 -3.31 2.63 -18.76
N LEU A 265 -4.27 1.92 -18.19
CA LEU A 265 -4.81 2.25 -16.85
C LEU A 265 -3.74 2.18 -15.75
N ILE A 266 -2.77 1.28 -15.87
CA ILE A 266 -1.69 1.16 -14.90
C ILE A 266 -0.77 2.39 -14.96
N PHE A 267 -0.41 2.83 -16.18
CA PHE A 267 0.33 4.08 -16.38
C PHE A 267 -0.46 5.30 -15.93
N PHE A 268 -1.76 5.35 -16.20
CA PHE A 268 -2.65 6.42 -15.71
C PHE A 268 -2.61 6.51 -14.19
N ARG A 269 -2.83 5.38 -13.50
CA ARG A 269 -2.79 5.32 -12.04
C ARG A 269 -1.42 5.71 -11.49
N LEU A 270 -0.33 5.31 -12.13
CA LEU A 270 1.02 5.72 -11.73
C LEU A 270 1.21 7.24 -11.86
N GLY A 271 0.74 7.82 -12.98
CA GLY A 271 0.75 9.26 -13.19
C GLY A 271 -0.02 10.01 -12.10
N ILE A 272 -1.20 9.52 -11.71
CA ILE A 272 -1.98 10.13 -10.61
C ILE A 272 -1.29 9.96 -9.26
N VAL A 273 -0.66 8.81 -8.99
CA VAL A 273 0.15 8.62 -7.77
C VAL A 273 1.30 9.64 -7.71
N LEU A 274 1.99 9.88 -8.83
CA LEU A 274 3.06 10.88 -8.91
C LEU A 274 2.51 12.31 -8.75
N LEU A 275 1.34 12.61 -9.30
CA LEU A 275 0.64 13.88 -9.13
C LEU A 275 0.34 14.16 -7.65
N LEU A 276 -0.19 13.16 -6.94
CA LEU A 276 -0.45 13.26 -5.50
C LEU A 276 0.85 13.42 -4.70
N ASN A 277 1.92 12.70 -5.05
CA ASN A 277 3.22 12.87 -4.41
C ASN A 277 3.82 14.27 -4.67
N SER A 278 3.65 14.82 -5.88
CA SER A 278 4.03 16.19 -6.21
C SER A 278 3.29 17.20 -5.32
N GLY A 279 1.96 17.06 -5.21
CA GLY A 279 1.14 17.89 -4.34
C GLY A 279 1.55 17.80 -2.87
N MET A 280 1.72 16.59 -2.33
CA MET A 280 2.16 16.37 -0.95
C MET A 280 3.57 16.91 -0.70
N SER A 281 4.46 16.79 -1.68
CA SER A 281 5.81 17.34 -1.62
C SER A 281 5.78 18.87 -1.56
N TYR A 282 4.99 19.51 -2.42
CA TYR A 282 4.81 20.96 -2.39
C TYR A 282 4.19 21.44 -1.08
N LEU A 283 3.14 20.77 -0.59
CA LEU A 283 2.53 21.06 0.70
C LEU A 283 3.52 20.92 1.86
N ALA A 284 4.38 19.91 1.84
CA ALA A 284 5.41 19.72 2.87
C ALA A 284 6.43 20.88 2.92
N ILE A 285 6.68 21.56 1.80
CA ILE A 285 7.53 22.76 1.74
C ILE A 285 6.79 23.97 2.35
N MET A 286 5.48 24.09 2.11
CA MET A 286 4.68 25.22 2.59
C MET A 286 4.37 25.14 4.09
N VAL A 287 4.22 23.93 4.64
CA VAL A 287 3.78 23.73 6.01
C VAL A 287 4.97 23.84 6.97
N LYS A 288 5.01 24.92 7.76
CA LYS A 288 6.05 25.16 8.79
C LYS A 288 6.01 24.14 9.95
N LYS A 289 4.82 23.64 10.31
CA LYS A 289 4.62 22.63 11.37
C LYS A 289 3.49 21.68 10.98
N VAL A 290 3.80 20.39 10.90
CA VAL A 290 2.79 19.34 10.67
C VAL A 290 2.25 18.85 12.02
N PRO A 291 0.92 18.78 12.22
CA PRO A 291 0.32 18.26 13.43
C PRO A 291 0.86 16.86 13.79
N PRO A 292 1.22 16.59 15.06
CA PRO A 292 1.74 15.29 15.49
C PRO A 292 0.83 14.11 15.12
N ILE A 293 -0.49 14.33 15.13
CA ILE A 293 -1.46 13.29 14.83
C ILE A 293 -1.30 12.70 13.42
N ILE A 294 -0.97 13.52 12.42
CA ILE A 294 -0.76 13.07 11.04
C ILE A 294 0.40 12.06 10.99
N PHE A 295 1.46 12.35 11.76
CA PHE A 295 2.60 11.44 11.89
C PHE A 295 2.26 10.16 12.62
N HIS A 296 1.43 10.22 13.67
CA HIS A 296 1.02 9.03 14.40
C HIS A 296 0.15 8.12 13.52
N ILE A 297 -0.79 8.68 12.75
CA ILE A 297 -1.62 7.92 11.80
C ILE A 297 -0.74 7.28 10.71
N GLY A 298 0.10 8.07 10.04
CA GLY A 298 0.97 7.59 8.97
C GLY A 298 1.98 6.52 9.40
N ARG A 299 2.38 6.49 10.68
CA ARG A 299 3.26 5.43 11.23
C ARG A 299 2.51 4.17 11.63
N ASN A 300 1.24 4.27 12.03
CA ASN A 300 0.41 3.16 12.50
C ASN A 300 -0.58 2.66 11.43
N THR A 301 -0.23 2.82 10.15
CA THR A 301 -0.98 2.32 8.98
C THR A 301 -1.41 0.85 9.11
N LEU A 302 -0.54 -0.05 9.59
CA LEU A 302 -0.84 -1.49 9.66
C LEU A 302 -1.86 -1.83 10.76
N PRO A 303 -1.73 -1.38 12.02
CA PRO A 303 -2.79 -1.59 13.01
C PRO A 303 -4.13 -1.03 12.57
N ILE A 304 -4.15 0.18 11.99
CA ILE A 304 -5.37 0.75 11.42
C ILE A 304 -5.93 -0.19 10.36
N TYR A 305 -5.10 -0.65 9.42
CA TYR A 305 -5.49 -1.61 8.38
C TYR A 305 -6.14 -2.88 8.97
N VAL A 306 -5.48 -3.55 9.91
CA VAL A 306 -5.97 -4.81 10.47
C VAL A 306 -7.28 -4.60 11.23
N VAL A 307 -7.33 -3.64 12.15
CA VAL A 307 -8.48 -3.46 13.04
C VAL A 307 -9.71 -2.97 12.30
N HIS A 308 -9.59 -2.00 11.38
CA HIS A 308 -10.77 -1.52 10.65
C HIS A 308 -11.38 -2.60 9.75
N LEU A 309 -10.55 -3.49 9.17
CA LEU A 309 -11.07 -4.60 8.37
C LEU A 309 -11.78 -5.64 9.23
N ILE A 310 -11.26 -5.96 10.43
CA ILE A 310 -11.94 -6.87 11.35
C ILE A 310 -13.30 -6.29 11.76
N ILE A 311 -13.38 -4.98 12.03
CA ILE A 311 -14.67 -4.34 12.36
C ILE A 311 -15.63 -4.39 11.17
N LEU A 312 -15.17 -4.09 9.96
CA LEU A 312 -16.02 -4.02 8.77
C LEU A 312 -16.44 -5.39 8.27
N TYR A 313 -15.49 -6.30 8.04
CA TYR A 313 -15.71 -7.58 7.36
C TYR A 313 -15.77 -8.77 8.32
N GLY A 314 -15.27 -8.62 9.55
CA GLY A 314 -15.20 -9.70 10.53
C GLY A 314 -13.89 -10.47 10.44
N SER A 315 -13.87 -11.61 11.12
CA SER A 315 -12.79 -12.60 11.10
C SER A 315 -13.39 -13.98 11.33
N ALA A 316 -12.56 -15.03 11.38
CA ALA A 316 -13.00 -16.36 11.77
C ALA A 316 -13.69 -16.42 13.15
N TRP A 317 -13.43 -15.44 14.03
CA TRP A 317 -13.92 -15.42 15.42
C TRP A 317 -14.93 -14.31 15.71
N THR A 318 -15.06 -13.33 14.82
CA THR A 318 -15.84 -12.12 15.09
C THR A 318 -16.69 -11.75 13.90
N MET A 319 -17.96 -11.45 14.17
CA MET A 319 -18.88 -10.93 13.18
C MET A 319 -18.51 -9.49 12.79
N GLY A 320 -18.46 -9.20 11.48
CA GLY A 320 -18.21 -7.85 10.97
C GLY A 320 -19.50 -7.11 10.63
N LEU A 321 -19.43 -5.77 10.54
CA LEU A 321 -20.56 -4.92 10.15
C LEU A 321 -21.19 -5.31 8.81
N TRP A 322 -20.40 -5.85 7.88
CA TRP A 322 -20.87 -6.37 6.59
C TRP A 322 -22.02 -7.37 6.75
N SER A 323 -21.92 -8.30 7.70
CA SER A 323 -22.96 -9.33 7.89
C SER A 323 -24.31 -8.79 8.38
N ILE A 324 -24.33 -7.56 8.93
CA ILE A 324 -25.53 -6.95 9.53
C ILE A 324 -26.05 -5.80 8.66
N PHE A 325 -25.16 -5.00 8.09
CA PHE A 325 -25.46 -3.74 7.42
C PHE A 325 -24.87 -3.64 6.01
N ALA A 326 -24.54 -4.76 5.36
CA ALA A 326 -24.05 -4.73 3.98
C ALA A 326 -25.02 -3.96 3.08
N LYS A 327 -24.50 -2.92 2.42
CA LYS A 327 -25.20 -2.15 1.38
C LYS A 327 -26.61 -1.68 1.79
N SER A 328 -26.81 -1.29 3.04
CA SER A 328 -28.13 -0.89 3.54
C SER A 328 -28.26 0.59 3.89
N PHE A 329 -27.16 1.34 3.95
CA PHE A 329 -27.18 2.72 4.44
C PHE A 329 -27.49 3.75 3.35
N SER A 330 -28.20 4.80 3.77
CA SER A 330 -28.32 6.05 3.01
C SER A 330 -26.96 6.77 2.90
N VAL A 331 -26.87 7.78 2.03
CA VAL A 331 -25.66 8.60 1.86
C VAL A 331 -25.21 9.24 3.19
N TRP A 332 -26.12 9.87 3.93
CA TRP A 332 -25.78 10.56 5.19
C TRP A 332 -25.37 9.60 6.30
N SER A 333 -26.08 8.48 6.44
CA SER A 333 -25.71 7.42 7.39
C SER A 333 -24.33 6.85 7.07
N THR A 334 -24.00 6.69 5.79
CA THR A 334 -22.69 6.22 5.33
C THR A 334 -21.58 7.22 5.66
N ILE A 335 -21.80 8.51 5.40
CA ILE A 335 -20.83 9.58 5.74
C ILE A 335 -20.59 9.60 7.25
N GLY A 336 -21.66 9.54 8.06
CA GLY A 336 -21.56 9.46 9.52
C GLY A 336 -20.75 8.25 9.98
N ALA A 337 -21.01 7.07 9.41
CA ALA A 337 -20.26 5.86 9.71
C ALA A 337 -18.78 5.94 9.32
N ALA A 338 -18.44 6.57 8.18
CA ALA A 338 -17.07 6.78 7.75
C ALA A 338 -16.30 7.72 8.70
N ILE A 339 -16.93 8.83 9.13
CA ILE A 339 -16.36 9.77 10.11
C ILE A 339 -16.16 9.06 11.45
N LEU A 340 -17.15 8.29 11.90
CA LEU A 340 -17.06 7.51 13.13
C LEU A 340 -15.90 6.50 13.07
N MET A 341 -15.81 5.72 11.98
CA MET A 341 -14.74 4.74 11.80
C MET A 341 -13.35 5.40 11.80
N ILE A 342 -13.18 6.52 11.08
CA ILE A 342 -11.92 7.29 11.11
C ILE A 342 -11.60 7.74 12.54
N SER A 343 -12.59 8.27 13.26
CA SER A 343 -12.42 8.77 14.62
C SER A 343 -12.00 7.66 15.58
N LEU A 344 -12.61 6.47 15.48
CA LEU A 344 -12.22 5.28 16.24
C LEU A 344 -10.78 4.86 15.95
N MET A 345 -10.37 4.83 14.67
CA MET A 345 -9.00 4.48 14.28
C MET A 345 -7.98 5.50 14.79
N ILE A 346 -8.32 6.79 14.77
CA ILE A 346 -7.50 7.87 15.32
C ILE A 346 -7.35 7.70 16.84
N SER A 347 -8.46 7.48 17.56
CA SER A 347 -8.47 7.26 19.01
C SER A 347 -7.63 6.03 19.41
N MET A 348 -7.75 4.92 18.66
CA MET A 348 -6.91 3.74 18.87
C MET A 348 -5.42 4.08 18.77
N VAL A 349 -5.02 4.82 17.74
CA VAL A 349 -3.62 5.22 17.55
C VAL A 349 -3.14 6.13 18.68
N GLN A 350 -3.96 7.07 19.13
CA GLN A 350 -3.64 7.93 20.28
C GLN A 350 -3.48 7.11 21.57
N GLY A 351 -4.37 6.14 21.81
CA GLY A 351 -4.27 5.20 22.93
C GLY A 351 -2.94 4.44 22.93
N PHE A 352 -2.49 3.94 21.78
CA PHE A 352 -1.18 3.28 21.66
C PHE A 352 -0.02 4.22 21.97
N GLN A 353 -0.09 5.50 21.59
CA GLN A 353 0.95 6.46 21.94
C GLN A 353 0.99 6.71 23.44
N PHE A 354 -0.18 6.88 24.06
CA PHE A 354 -0.30 7.12 25.49
C PHE A 354 0.27 5.97 26.33
N VAL A 355 -0.06 4.73 25.98
CA VAL A 355 0.48 3.53 26.65
C VAL A 355 2.00 3.46 26.48
N LYS A 356 2.54 3.70 25.28
CA LYS A 356 4.00 3.71 25.05
C LYS A 356 4.74 4.73 25.89
N VAL A 357 4.18 5.94 26.03
CA VAL A 357 4.78 6.99 26.87
C VAL A 357 4.80 6.55 28.34
N ARG A 358 3.72 5.93 28.84
CA ARG A 358 3.65 5.43 30.22
C ARG A 358 4.64 4.29 30.48
N ILE A 359 4.78 3.33 29.57
CA ILE A 359 5.75 2.23 29.72
C ILE A 359 7.17 2.78 29.77
N LYS A 360 7.53 3.66 28.83
CA LYS A 360 8.86 4.28 28.81
C LYS A 360 9.15 5.08 30.08
N LYS A 361 8.16 5.81 30.61
CA LYS A 361 8.31 6.54 31.87
C LYS A 361 8.59 5.57 33.03
N ARG A 362 7.85 4.46 33.12
CA ARG A 362 8.08 3.42 34.13
C ARG A 362 9.47 2.78 34.03
N GLU A 363 9.96 2.50 32.83
CA GLU A 363 11.32 1.94 32.62
C GLU A 363 12.43 2.91 33.06
N VAL A 364 12.24 4.22 32.82
CA VAL A 364 13.17 5.25 33.30
C VAL A 364 13.11 5.36 34.82
N ASP A 365 11.91 5.35 35.39
CA ASP A 365 11.71 5.42 36.84
C ASP A 365 12.20 4.15 37.57
N SER A 366 12.17 2.97 36.94
CA SER A 366 12.71 1.73 37.52
C SER A 366 14.22 1.56 37.31
N GLY A 367 14.76 2.10 36.21
CA GLY A 367 16.20 2.11 35.93
C GLY A 367 16.99 3.10 36.78
N SER A 368 16.38 4.23 37.18
CA SER A 368 17.01 5.21 38.08
C SER A 368 17.16 4.69 39.52
N ILE A 369 16.28 3.78 39.96
CA ILE A 369 16.34 3.15 41.29
C ILE A 369 17.50 2.14 41.40
N GLN A 370 17.92 1.52 40.29
CA GLN A 370 19.03 0.54 40.30
C GLN A 370 20.43 1.18 40.21
N VAL A 371 20.54 2.48 39.90
CA VAL A 371 21.82 3.19 39.83
C VAL A 371 22.15 3.92 41.15
N GLN A 372 21.23 3.91 42.11
CA GLN A 372 21.38 4.53 43.44
C GLN A 372 21.56 3.52 44.59
N LYS A 373 21.79 2.24 44.28
CA LYS A 373 22.28 1.23 45.22
C LYS A 373 23.63 0.72 44.74
#